data_AF-A0A4Y7U386-F1
#
_entry.id   AF-A0A4Y7U386-F1
#
_cell.length_a   1.000
_cell.length_b   1.000
_cell.length_c   1.000
_cell.angle_alpha   90.00
_cell.angle_beta   90.00
_cell.angle_gamma   90.00
#
_symmetry.space_group_name_H-M   'P 1'
#
loop_
_entity.id
_entity.type
_entity.pdbx_description
1 polymer ?
#
loop_
_entity_poly.entity_id
_entity_poly.type
_entity_poly.pdbx_seq_one_letter_code
_entity_poly.pdbx_strand_id
1 'polypeptide(L)'
;LDLRIEYNTDIYDGYLIKRMFGHFENLMLKTLAQPEIQIQEVDYLTQEEKNHLLFDLNNTVIEYPSGKTVLDLFEEQVAKTPNNIAIVFKDTQLTYKELDDQSSQLA
;
A
#
# COMPACT_ATOMS: atom_id res chain seq x y z
N LEU A 1 35.91 -3.00 -14.23
CA LEU A 1 35.71 -4.43 -13.96
C LEU A 1 34.82 -4.97 -15.08
N ASP A 2 35.16 -6.09 -15.71
CA ASP A 2 34.23 -6.77 -16.62
C ASP A 2 33.55 -7.90 -15.84
N LEU A 3 32.23 -7.91 -15.81
CA LEU A 3 31.42 -8.80 -14.99
C LEU A 3 30.37 -9.45 -15.89
N ARG A 4 30.32 -10.78 -15.86
CA ARG A 4 29.36 -11.58 -16.62
C ARG A 4 28.46 -12.35 -15.66
N ILE A 5 27.17 -12.37 -15.96
CA ILE A 5 26.17 -13.14 -15.22
C ILE A 5 25.61 -14.21 -16.14
N GLU A 6 25.53 -15.43 -15.61
CA GLU A 6 24.82 -16.54 -16.23
C GLU A 6 23.67 -16.95 -15.32
N TYR A 7 22.48 -17.09 -15.89
CA TYR A 7 21.27 -17.41 -15.14
C TYR A 7 20.36 -18.33 -15.94
N ASN A 8 19.53 -19.09 -15.23
CA ASN A 8 18.53 -19.96 -15.84
C ASN A 8 17.30 -19.14 -16.26
N THR A 9 17.08 -19.01 -17.57
CA THR A 9 15.96 -18.26 -18.16
C THR A 9 14.60 -18.92 -17.96
N ASP A 10 14.55 -20.20 -17.61
CA ASP A 10 13.30 -20.91 -17.30
C ASP A 10 12.77 -20.54 -15.90
N ILE A 11 13.65 -20.02 -15.04
CA ILE A 11 13.34 -19.69 -13.64
C ILE A 11 13.34 -18.17 -13.44
N TYR A 12 14.26 -17.46 -14.09
CA TYR A 12 14.49 -16.04 -13.86
C TYR A 12 14.34 -15.24 -15.14
N ASP A 13 13.60 -14.15 -15.05
CA ASP A 13 13.54 -13.16 -16.12
C ASP A 13 14.74 -12.19 -16.07
N GLY A 14 15.02 -11.57 -17.22
CA GLY A 14 16.15 -10.64 -17.34
C GLY A 14 15.98 -9.36 -16.52
N TYR A 15 14.76 -8.97 -16.17
CA TYR A 15 14.51 -7.79 -15.34
C TYR A 15 14.96 -8.04 -13.90
N LEU A 16 14.58 -9.19 -13.32
CA LEU A 16 15.03 -9.63 -12.01
C LEU A 16 16.55 -9.70 -11.94
N ILE A 17 17.19 -10.33 -12.93
CA ILE A 17 18.65 -10.49 -12.94
C ILE A 17 19.37 -9.15 -13.07
N LYS A 18 18.85 -8.24 -13.91
CA LYS A 18 19.40 -6.88 -14.02
C LYS A 18 19.33 -6.13 -12.68
N ARG A 19 18.21 -6.26 -11.95
CA ARG A 19 18.07 -5.68 -10.60
C ARG A 19 19.02 -6.30 -9.59
N MET A 20 19.09 -7.63 -9.54
CA MET A 20 20.03 -8.35 -8.67
C MET A 20 21.48 -7.94 -8.95
N PHE A 21 21.83 -7.67 -10.20
CA PHE A 21 23.16 -7.19 -10.54
C PHE A 21 23.43 -5.77 -10.06
N GLY A 22 22.46 -4.86 -10.22
CA GLY A 22 22.56 -3.50 -9.66
C GLY A 22 22.75 -3.51 -8.14
N HIS A 23 22.06 -4.43 -7.45
CA HIS A 23 22.26 -4.65 -6.02
C HIS A 23 23.68 -5.11 -5.69
N PHE A 24 24.21 -6.07 -6.45
CA PHE A 24 25.56 -6.60 -6.26
C PHE A 24 26.64 -5.53 -6.50
N GLU A 25 26.49 -4.74 -7.56
CA GLU A 25 27.39 -3.63 -7.86
C GLU A 25 27.40 -2.60 -6.73
N ASN A 26 26.22 -2.19 -6.26
CA ASN A 26 26.10 -1.22 -5.18
C ASN A 26 26.66 -1.75 -3.85
N LEU A 27 26.45 -3.03 -3.54
CA LEU A 27 27.07 -3.70 -2.40
C LEU A 27 28.60 -3.62 -2.49
N MET A 28 29.19 -4.00 -3.62
CA MET A 28 30.64 -3.95 -3.81
C MET A 28 31.19 -2.52 -3.69
N LEU A 29 30.54 -1.55 -4.32
CA LEU A 29 30.97 -0.15 -4.27
C LEU A 29 30.97 0.38 -2.84
N LYS A 30 29.96 0.05 -2.03
CA LYS A 30 29.89 0.49 -0.63
C LYS A 30 30.90 -0.20 0.27
N THR A 31 31.09 -1.51 0.12
CA THR A 31 32.11 -2.23 0.89
C THR A 31 33.53 -1.77 0.53
N LEU A 32 33.79 -1.40 -0.73
CA LEU A 32 35.07 -0.83 -1.14
C LEU A 32 35.28 0.59 -0.61
N ALA A 33 34.23 1.41 -0.55
CA ALA A 33 34.29 2.76 -0.03
C ALA A 33 34.46 2.82 1.50
N GLN A 34 33.90 1.83 2.22
CA GLN A 34 33.96 1.74 3.67
C GLN A 34 34.24 0.30 4.13
N PRO A 35 35.50 -0.18 4.08
CA PRO A 35 35.83 -1.59 4.35
C PRO A 35 35.51 -2.08 5.77
N GLU A 36 35.47 -1.18 6.74
CA GLU A 36 35.17 -1.47 8.15
C GLU A 36 33.66 -1.58 8.47
N ILE A 37 32.78 -1.27 7.51
CA ILE A 37 31.33 -1.39 7.71
C ILE A 37 30.96 -2.84 8.02
N GLN A 38 30.04 -3.05 8.96
CA GLN A 38 29.51 -4.38 9.19
C GLN A 38 28.64 -4.78 8.00
N ILE A 39 28.77 -6.02 7.52
CA ILE A 39 28.02 -6.52 6.35
C ILE A 39 26.51 -6.29 6.49
N GLN A 40 25.96 -6.42 7.70
CA GLN A 40 24.55 -6.21 8.00
C GLN A 40 24.06 -4.75 7.84
N GLU A 41 24.98 -3.79 7.86
CA GLU A 41 24.69 -2.36 7.71
C GLU A 41 24.88 -1.88 6.27
N VAL A 42 25.42 -2.73 5.38
CA VAL A 42 25.63 -2.37 3.98
C VAL A 42 24.30 -2.39 3.25
N ASP A 43 23.92 -1.20 2.80
CA ASP A 43 22.71 -1.07 2.02
C ASP A 43 22.95 -1.43 0.55
N TYR A 44 22.45 -2.59 0.14
CA TYR A 44 22.61 -3.10 -1.22
C TYR A 44 21.62 -2.51 -2.22
N LEU A 45 20.54 -1.86 -1.78
CA LEU A 45 19.56 -1.28 -2.70
C LEU A 45 20.10 0.00 -3.33
N THR A 46 19.82 0.18 -4.62
CA THR A 46 20.11 1.46 -5.29
C THR A 46 19.22 2.56 -4.69
N GLN A 47 19.67 3.81 -4.77
CA GLN A 47 18.87 4.93 -4.26
C GLN A 47 17.52 5.06 -4.99
N GLU A 48 17.50 4.75 -6.29
CA GLU A 48 16.28 4.73 -7.10
C GLU A 48 15.29 3.69 -6.59
N GLU A 49 15.73 2.45 -6.36
CA GLU A 49 14.86 1.38 -5.85
C GLU A 49 14.36 1.66 -4.44
N LYS A 50 15.20 2.22 -3.56
CA LYS A 50 14.74 2.68 -2.25
C LYS A 50 13.66 3.72 -2.35
N ASN A 51 13.85 4.72 -3.22
CA ASN A 51 12.87 5.79 -3.39
C ASN A 51 11.55 5.21 -3.88
N HIS A 52 11.61 4.27 -4.82
CA HIS A 52 10.43 3.56 -5.32
C HIS A 52 9.69 2.81 -4.19
N LEU A 53 10.41 2.03 -3.39
CA LEU A 53 9.83 1.24 -2.30
C LEU A 53 9.28 2.11 -1.16
N LEU A 54 9.95 3.22 -0.83
CA LEU A 54 9.61 4.06 0.31
C LEU A 54 8.57 5.12 -0.02
N PHE A 55 8.61 5.68 -1.23
CA PHE A 55 7.79 6.84 -1.60
C PHE A 55 6.78 6.50 -2.68
N ASP A 56 7.20 5.93 -3.81
CA ASP A 56 6.28 5.72 -4.94
C ASP A 56 5.17 4.72 -4.60
N LEU A 57 5.54 3.58 -4.00
CA LEU A 57 4.58 2.56 -3.58
C LEU A 57 3.74 2.98 -2.37
N ASN A 58 4.26 3.87 -1.53
CA ASN A 58 3.57 4.35 -0.33
C ASN A 58 2.90 5.71 -0.53
N ASN A 59 2.76 6.19 -1.77
CA ASN A 59 2.06 7.43 -2.08
C ASN A 59 0.53 7.23 -2.02
N THR A 60 0.03 6.92 -0.82
CA THR A 60 -1.39 6.60 -0.55
C THR A 60 -2.11 7.76 0.13
N VAL A 61 -1.47 8.93 0.23
CA VAL A 61 -2.08 10.12 0.86
C VAL A 61 -3.14 10.66 -0.09
N ILE A 62 -4.39 10.60 0.37
CA ILE A 62 -5.55 11.21 -0.29
C ILE A 62 -6.33 12.01 0.74
N GLU A 63 -6.85 13.16 0.34
CA GLU A 63 -7.75 13.93 1.18
C GLU A 63 -9.05 13.15 1.39
N TYR A 64 -9.44 12.97 2.64
CA TYR A 64 -10.72 12.40 3.04
C TYR A 64 -11.31 13.25 4.17
N PRO A 65 -12.62 13.15 4.46
CA PRO A 65 -13.29 13.95 5.49
C PRO A 65 -12.89 13.48 6.90
N SER A 66 -11.66 13.78 7.33
CA SER A 66 -11.08 13.30 8.59
C SER A 66 -11.77 13.87 9.84
N GLY A 67 -12.53 14.95 9.69
CA GLY A 67 -13.34 15.54 10.76
C GLY A 67 -14.71 14.87 10.94
N LYS A 68 -15.10 13.91 10.10
CA LYS A 68 -16.37 13.21 10.19
C LYS A 68 -16.18 11.79 10.70
N THR A 69 -17.04 11.39 11.62
CA THR A 69 -17.18 10.00 12.04
C THR A 69 -17.97 9.21 11.00
N VAL A 70 -17.94 7.88 11.10
CA VAL A 70 -18.80 7.01 10.29
C VAL A 70 -20.29 7.32 10.53
N LEU A 71 -20.65 7.75 11.74
CA LEU A 71 -22.02 8.15 12.07
C LEU A 71 -22.41 9.42 11.33
N ASP A 72 -21.57 10.46 11.31
CA ASP A 72 -21.83 11.70 10.56
C ASP A 72 -22.04 11.41 9.06
N LEU A 73 -21.21 10.52 8.49
CA LEU A 73 -21.35 10.10 7.10
C LEU A 73 -22.64 9.31 6.85
N PHE A 74 -23.08 8.51 7.82
CA PHE A 74 -24.33 7.77 7.75
C PHE A 74 -25.53 8.72 7.80
N GLU A 75 -25.58 9.65 8.74
CA GLU A 75 -26.65 10.64 8.86
C GLU A 75 -26.78 11.51 7.60
N GLU A 76 -25.65 11.90 7.00
CA GLU A 76 -25.65 12.59 5.71
C GLU A 76 -26.25 11.74 4.59
N GLN A 77 -26.01 10.43 4.60
CA GLN A 77 -26.58 9.51 3.63
C GLN A 77 -28.09 9.31 3.86
N VAL A 78 -28.54 9.27 5.12
CA VAL A 78 -29.97 9.26 5.48
C VAL A 78 -30.68 10.49 4.94
N ALA A 79 -30.08 11.67 5.09
CA ALA A 79 -30.64 12.92 4.57
C ALA A 79 -30.67 12.95 3.02
N LYS A 80 -29.64 12.43 2.36
CA LYS A 80 -29.54 12.44 0.88
C LYS A 80 -30.48 11.45 0.20
N THR A 81 -30.59 10.23 0.73
CA THR A 81 -31.35 9.15 0.10
C THR A 81 -32.14 8.34 1.13
N PRO A 82 -33.15 8.95 1.80
CA PRO A 82 -33.83 8.34 2.93
C PRO A 82 -34.55 7.04 2.56
N ASN A 83 -35.09 6.95 1.34
CA ASN A 83 -35.90 5.83 0.86
C ASN A 83 -35.07 4.74 0.15
N ASN A 84 -33.75 4.93 0.03
CA ASN A 84 -32.89 3.90 -0.54
C ASN A 84 -32.67 2.78 0.48
N ILE A 85 -32.57 1.54 -0.01
CA ILE A 85 -32.28 0.38 0.83
C ILE A 85 -30.85 0.50 1.39
N ALA A 86 -30.72 0.48 2.72
CA ALA A 86 -29.46 0.53 3.44
C ALA A 86 -28.97 -0.88 3.82
N ILE A 87 -29.88 -1.75 4.26
CA ILE A 87 -29.58 -3.12 4.70
C ILE A 87 -30.60 -4.09 4.10
N VAL A 88 -30.11 -5.25 3.65
CA VAL A 88 -30.92 -6.40 3.23
C VAL A 88 -30.51 -7.62 4.05
N PHE A 89 -31.48 -8.25 4.69
CA PHE A 89 -31.30 -9.53 5.38
C PHE A 89 -32.49 -10.45 5.08
N LYS A 90 -32.25 -11.48 4.25
CA LYS A 90 -33.31 -12.36 3.71
C LYS A 90 -34.41 -11.53 3.04
N ASP A 91 -35.66 -11.71 3.47
CA ASP A 91 -36.83 -10.99 2.96
C ASP A 91 -37.04 -9.61 3.62
N THR A 92 -36.20 -9.26 4.60
CA THR A 92 -36.25 -7.97 5.28
C THR A 92 -35.32 -6.99 4.59
N GLN A 93 -35.84 -5.82 4.25
CA GLN A 93 -35.08 -4.70 3.74
C GLN A 93 -35.39 -3.48 4.61
N LEU A 94 -34.36 -2.75 4.99
CA LEU A 94 -34.50 -1.48 5.70
C LEU A 94 -33.93 -0.37 4.83
N THR A 95 -34.71 0.68 4.67
CA THR A 95 -34.24 1.95 4.11
C THR A 95 -33.30 2.66 5.07
N TYR A 96 -32.53 3.63 4.57
CA TYR A 96 -31.69 4.47 5.41
C TYR A 96 -32.49 5.14 6.54
N LYS A 97 -33.70 5.64 6.25
CA LYS A 97 -34.55 6.27 7.25
C LYS A 97 -35.04 5.29 8.32
N GLU A 98 -35.47 4.10 7.92
CA GLU A 98 -35.96 3.08 8.86
C GLU A 98 -34.84 2.54 9.75
N LEU A 99 -33.62 2.45 9.22
CA LEU A 99 -32.45 2.04 9.99
C LEU A 99 -32.08 3.10 11.03
N ASP A 100 -32.03 4.37 10.63
CA ASP A 100 -31.73 5.51 11.51
C ASP A 100 -32.72 5.64 12.68
N ASP A 101 -34.01 5.49 12.39
CA ASP A 101 -35.07 5.51 13.39
C ASP A 101 -34.94 4.36 14.40
N GLN A 102 -34.57 3.16 13.94
CA GLN A 102 -34.39 2.00 14.82
C GLN A 102 -33.10 2.11 15.65
N SER A 103 -31.98 2.56 15.07
CA SER A 103 -30.73 2.72 15.81
C SER A 103 -30.83 3.80 16.88
N SER A 104 -31.55 4.89 16.61
CA SER A 104 -31.76 5.99 17.57
C SER A 104 -32.59 5.59 18.79
N GLN A 105 -33.36 4.49 18.71
CA GLN A 105 -34.14 3.98 19.85
C GLN A 105 -33.32 3.10 20.81
N LEU A 106 -32.16 2.58 20.38
CA LEU A 106 -31.29 1.74 21.20
C LEU A 106 -30.13 2.50 21.85
N ALA A 107 -29.91 3.76 21.47
CA ALA A 107 -28.87 4.64 22.02
C ALA A 107 -29.27 5.25 23.37
#